data_AF-A0A9E6SDC9-F1
#
_entry.id   AF-A0A9E6SDC9-F1
#
_cell.length_a   1.000
_cell.length_b   1.000
_cell.length_c   1.000
_cell.angle_alpha   90.00
_cell.angle_beta   90.00
_cell.angle_gamma   90.00
#
_symmetry.space_group_name_H-M   'P 1'
#
loop_
_entity.id
_entity.type
_entity.pdbx_description
1 polymer ?
#
loop_
_entity_poly.entity_id
_entity_poly.type
_entity_poly.pdbx_seq_one_letter_code
_entity_poly.pdbx_strand_id
1 'polypeptide(L)'
;MKRTVIAAICASACLAAVQAQPQIAPQKLQVPQKINPDALKPLVLPDLVVSSITLRPIGSTGYAYVCVRNQNPSATGAFDVQVTMQAAAPTGSPPISWAVLVGKIRYPAFTAGTSFVCNDFMLPDGKMPNCVKVVASADVGREVAESNETNNSRDVLSTCLGDPPKPPASLPRLIDLPKLPPKP
;
A
#
# COMPACT_ATOMS: atom_id res chain seq x y z
N MET A 1 26.71 13.49 70.11
CA MET A 1 26.30 12.43 71.07
C MET A 1 26.37 11.08 70.36
N LYS A 2 27.14 10.13 70.92
CA LYS A 2 27.06 8.64 70.89
C LYS A 2 26.85 7.94 69.51
N ARG A 3 27.88 7.31 68.89
CA ARG A 3 28.41 5.91 69.04
C ARG A 3 27.37 4.82 68.65
N THR A 4 27.57 3.90 67.69
CA THR A 4 28.47 2.70 67.68
C THR A 4 28.27 1.97 66.32
N VAL A 5 29.27 1.70 65.45
CA VAL A 5 30.21 0.54 65.26
C VAL A 5 29.57 -0.84 64.96
N ILE A 6 30.04 -1.52 63.90
CA ILE A 6 30.51 -2.94 63.77
C ILE A 6 30.87 -3.19 62.26
N ALA A 7 32.16 -3.23 61.90
CA ALA A 7 33.04 -4.40 61.59
C ALA A 7 32.77 -5.04 60.20
N ALA A 8 33.65 -4.92 59.20
CA ALA A 8 34.96 -5.57 58.96
C ALA A 8 34.84 -6.92 58.20
N ILE A 9 35.70 -7.08 57.17
CA ILE A 9 36.36 -8.28 56.58
C ILE A 9 36.63 -7.95 55.10
N CYS A 10 37.82 -7.51 54.68
CA CYS A 10 39.07 -8.25 54.36
C CYS A 10 38.98 -9.27 53.20
N ALA A 11 39.71 -8.98 52.11
CA ALA A 11 40.61 -9.84 51.31
C ALA A 11 40.54 -9.41 49.82
N SER A 12 41.51 -8.65 49.30
CA SER A 12 42.87 -9.02 48.89
C SER A 12 42.99 -9.54 47.45
N ALA A 13 43.75 -8.74 46.69
CA ALA A 13 44.69 -9.11 45.63
C ALA A 13 44.15 -9.65 44.29
N CYS A 14 44.29 -8.83 43.24
CA CYS A 14 44.65 -9.32 41.91
C CYS A 14 46.09 -8.87 41.60
N LEU A 15 47.02 -9.79 41.83
CA LEU A 15 48.41 -9.75 41.41
C LEU A 15 48.51 -10.23 39.95
N ALA A 16 49.40 -9.61 39.18
CA ALA A 16 49.61 -9.84 37.75
C ALA A 16 50.03 -11.28 37.41
N ALA A 17 49.56 -11.79 36.26
CA ALA A 17 50.23 -12.85 35.50
C ALA A 17 49.94 -12.71 34.00
N VAL A 18 51.01 -12.43 33.25
CA VAL A 18 51.12 -12.64 31.80
C VAL A 18 50.99 -14.15 31.54
N GLN A 19 49.96 -14.60 30.83
CA GLN A 19 49.95 -15.95 30.27
C GLN A 19 49.28 -16.01 28.88
N ALA A 20 50.12 -16.41 27.92
CA ALA A 20 49.87 -17.22 26.73
C ALA A 20 48.74 -16.81 25.76
N GLN A 21 49.15 -16.36 24.56
CA GLN A 21 48.30 -16.42 23.36
C GLN A 21 47.82 -17.87 23.13
N PRO A 22 46.51 -18.11 22.99
CA PRO A 22 46.03 -19.43 22.57
C PRO A 22 46.47 -19.67 21.12
N GLN A 23 47.23 -20.74 20.91
CA GLN A 23 47.51 -21.25 19.57
C GLN A 23 46.19 -21.69 18.94
N ILE A 24 45.85 -21.08 17.80
CA ILE A 24 44.68 -21.45 17.00
C ILE A 24 45.03 -22.80 16.33
N ALA A 25 44.37 -23.87 16.75
CA ALA A 25 44.43 -25.14 16.06
C ALA A 25 43.98 -24.96 14.60
N PRO A 26 44.59 -25.65 13.61
CA PRO A 26 44.14 -25.56 12.23
C PRO A 26 42.70 -26.04 12.13
N GLN A 27 41.79 -25.11 11.83
CA GLN A 27 40.41 -25.47 11.54
C GLN A 27 40.41 -26.33 10.27
N LYS A 28 39.98 -27.58 10.41
CA LYS A 28 39.68 -28.46 9.28
C LYS A 28 38.70 -27.70 8.38
N LEU A 29 39.11 -27.40 7.15
CA LEU A 29 38.27 -26.74 6.16
C LEU A 29 36.94 -27.51 6.06
N GLN A 30 35.88 -26.93 6.61
CA GLN A 30 34.56 -27.53 6.52
C GLN A 30 34.14 -27.45 5.06
N VAL A 31 33.86 -28.62 4.47
CA VAL A 31 33.23 -28.73 3.15
C VAL A 31 32.05 -27.77 3.13
N PRO A 32 31.89 -26.91 2.10
CA PRO A 32 30.75 -26.01 2.04
C PRO A 32 29.46 -26.82 2.20
N GLN A 33 28.69 -26.47 3.23
CA GLN A 33 27.41 -27.11 3.48
C GLN A 33 26.59 -27.02 2.19
N LYS A 34 26.13 -28.17 1.71
CA LYS A 34 25.18 -28.30 0.61
C LYS A 34 24.04 -27.32 0.89
N ILE A 35 23.92 -26.28 0.08
CA ILE A 35 22.79 -25.34 0.16
C ILE A 35 21.51 -26.17 0.16
N ASN A 36 20.70 -26.03 1.21
CA ASN A 36 19.40 -26.65 1.23
C ASN A 36 18.56 -25.99 0.13
N PRO A 37 18.15 -26.70 -0.94
CA PRO A 37 17.36 -26.10 -2.01
C PRO A 37 16.00 -25.58 -1.52
N ASP A 38 15.51 -26.05 -0.36
CA ASP A 38 14.29 -25.54 0.28
C ASP A 38 14.50 -24.21 1.02
N ALA A 39 15.76 -23.78 1.25
CA ALA A 39 16.08 -22.53 1.93
C ALA A 39 15.97 -21.29 1.04
N LEU A 40 15.58 -21.44 -0.24
CA LEU A 40 15.40 -20.34 -1.19
C LEU A 40 13.97 -20.26 -1.72
N LYS A 41 12.96 -20.52 -0.88
CA LYS A 41 11.59 -20.13 -1.25
C LYS A 41 11.55 -18.60 -1.38
N PRO A 42 11.18 -18.03 -2.53
CA PRO A 42 11.03 -16.58 -2.67
C PRO A 42 10.06 -16.06 -1.62
N LEU A 43 10.44 -14.99 -0.91
CA LEU A 43 9.54 -14.29 -0.01
C LEU A 43 8.42 -13.69 -0.86
N VAL A 44 7.22 -14.26 -0.77
CA VAL A 44 6.02 -13.71 -1.41
C VAL A 44 5.43 -12.68 -0.45
N LEU A 45 5.52 -11.41 -0.82
CA LEU A 45 4.94 -10.30 -0.07
C LEU A 45 3.51 -10.01 -0.55
N PRO A 46 2.65 -9.43 0.30
CA PRO A 46 1.36 -8.89 -0.13
C PRO A 46 1.54 -7.74 -1.12
N ASP A 47 0.45 -7.39 -1.81
CA ASP A 47 0.43 -6.33 -2.83
C ASP A 47 -0.97 -5.70 -2.90
N LEU A 48 -1.19 -4.68 -2.09
CA LEU A 48 -2.39 -3.88 -1.94
C LEU A 48 -2.47 -2.83 -3.05
N VAL A 49 -3.47 -2.98 -3.92
CA VAL A 49 -3.75 -2.04 -5.00
C VAL A 49 -5.16 -1.50 -4.86
N VAL A 50 -5.32 -0.19 -5.10
CA VAL A 50 -6.66 0.39 -5.35
C VAL A 50 -7.10 -0.05 -6.75
N SER A 51 -7.97 -1.07 -6.81
CA SER A 51 -8.39 -1.67 -8.07
C SER A 51 -9.35 -0.81 -8.87
N SER A 52 -10.19 -0.01 -8.20
CA SER A 52 -11.13 0.89 -8.88
C SER A 52 -11.55 2.05 -7.99
N ILE A 53 -11.90 3.15 -8.67
CA ILE A 53 -12.60 4.30 -8.11
C ILE A 53 -13.72 4.63 -9.09
N THR A 54 -14.96 4.68 -8.61
CA THR A 54 -16.14 5.09 -9.38
C THR A 54 -16.80 6.28 -8.70
N LEU A 55 -16.85 7.40 -9.41
CA LEU A 55 -17.59 8.57 -8.95
C LEU A 55 -19.07 8.40 -9.27
N ARG A 56 -19.93 8.59 -8.28
CA ARG A 56 -21.39 8.51 -8.41
C ARG A 56 -22.05 9.79 -7.90
N PRO A 57 -22.63 10.61 -8.78
CA PRO A 57 -23.52 11.67 -8.34
C PRO A 57 -24.86 11.05 -7.89
N ILE A 58 -25.30 11.37 -6.67
CA ILE A 58 -26.61 11.03 -6.14
C ILE A 58 -27.28 12.35 -5.73
N GLY A 59 -28.11 12.90 -6.61
CA GLY A 59 -28.66 14.25 -6.43
C GLY A 59 -27.54 15.31 -6.43
N SER A 60 -27.49 16.13 -5.37
CA SER A 60 -26.45 17.15 -5.17
C SER A 60 -25.19 16.64 -4.46
N THR A 61 -25.20 15.39 -3.98
CA THR A 61 -24.10 14.78 -3.22
C THR A 61 -23.31 13.83 -4.12
N GLY A 62 -21.98 13.92 -4.06
CA GLY A 62 -21.10 13.01 -4.76
C GLY A 62 -20.58 11.89 -3.86
N TYR A 63 -20.43 10.70 -4.40
CA TYR A 63 -19.78 9.58 -3.72
C TYR A 63 -18.61 9.07 -4.54
N ALA A 64 -17.53 8.66 -3.87
CA ALA A 64 -16.47 7.87 -4.45
C ALA A 64 -16.56 6.44 -3.91
N TYR A 65 -16.84 5.49 -4.80
CA TYR A 65 -16.80 4.06 -4.49
C TYR A 65 -15.43 3.53 -4.81
N VAL A 66 -14.70 3.14 -3.77
CA VAL A 66 -13.30 2.75 -3.85
C VAL A 66 -13.20 1.28 -3.51
N CYS A 67 -12.55 0.51 -4.38
CA CYS A 67 -12.24 -0.88 -4.13
C CYS A 67 -10.74 -1.10 -4.00
N VAL A 68 -10.35 -1.89 -3.02
CA VAL A 68 -8.96 -2.27 -2.74
C VAL A 68 -8.86 -3.79 -2.75
N ARG A 69 -7.76 -4.31 -3.29
CA ARG A 69 -7.46 -5.74 -3.30
C ARG A 69 -6.02 -6.01 -2.93
N ASN A 70 -5.77 -7.16 -2.33
CA ASN A 70 -4.44 -7.77 -2.33
C ASN A 70 -4.33 -8.68 -3.56
N GLN A 71 -3.39 -8.39 -4.46
CA GLN A 71 -3.21 -9.13 -5.71
C GLN A 71 -2.18 -10.26 -5.63
N ASN A 72 -1.46 -10.35 -4.51
CA ASN A 72 -0.56 -11.46 -4.22
C ASN A 72 -1.18 -12.40 -3.16
N PRO A 73 -0.81 -13.69 -3.17
CA PRO A 73 -1.40 -14.68 -2.27
C PRO A 73 -0.90 -14.59 -0.82
N SER A 74 0.01 -13.69 -0.49
CA SER A 74 0.50 -13.50 0.87
C SER A 74 -0.50 -12.72 1.72
N ALA A 75 -0.62 -13.03 3.01
CA ALA A 75 -1.47 -12.25 3.90
C ALA A 75 -0.92 -10.84 4.11
N THR A 76 -1.80 -9.86 4.36
CA THR A 76 -1.40 -8.49 4.72
C THR A 76 -1.44 -8.30 6.23
N GLY A 77 -0.77 -7.25 6.73
CA GLY A 77 -1.15 -6.65 8.01
C GLY A 77 -2.47 -5.89 7.90
N ALA A 78 -2.97 -5.36 9.02
CA ALA A 78 -4.02 -4.35 8.97
C ALA A 78 -3.46 -3.06 8.34
N PHE A 79 -4.30 -2.31 7.62
CA PHE A 79 -3.86 -1.16 6.83
C PHE A 79 -4.96 -0.10 6.73
N ASP A 80 -4.56 1.11 6.36
CA ASP A 80 -5.46 2.25 6.19
C ASP A 80 -5.68 2.59 4.72
N VAL A 81 -6.93 2.82 4.34
CA VAL A 81 -7.29 3.43 3.06
C VAL A 81 -7.69 4.88 3.28
N GLN A 82 -7.10 5.79 2.54
CA GLN A 82 -7.40 7.21 2.58
C GLN A 82 -7.92 7.69 1.22
N VAL A 83 -8.96 8.53 1.25
CA VAL A 83 -9.49 9.20 0.06
C VAL A 83 -9.32 10.70 0.22
N THR A 84 -8.79 11.34 -0.82
CA THR A 84 -8.64 12.80 -0.90
C THR A 84 -9.31 13.31 -2.17
N MET A 85 -9.78 14.54 -2.12
CA MET A 85 -10.41 15.24 -3.23
C MET A 85 -9.68 16.55 -3.47
N GLN A 86 -9.31 16.81 -4.71
CA GLN A 86 -8.70 18.03 -5.16
C GLN A 86 -9.61 18.63 -6.22
N ALA A 87 -9.78 19.95 -6.21
CA ALA A 87 -10.43 20.61 -7.34
C ALA A 87 -9.57 20.35 -8.59
N ALA A 88 -10.19 20.00 -9.71
CA ALA A 88 -9.47 19.79 -10.96
C ALA A 88 -9.80 20.94 -11.91
N ALA A 89 -8.78 21.39 -12.63
CA ALA A 89 -8.97 22.33 -13.71
C ALA A 89 -9.41 21.55 -14.97
N PRO A 90 -10.15 22.18 -15.90
CA PRO A 90 -10.46 21.56 -17.19
C PRO A 90 -9.18 21.08 -17.89
N THR A 91 -9.31 20.09 -18.77
CA THR A 91 -8.18 19.55 -19.54
C THR A 91 -7.40 20.71 -20.20
N GLY A 92 -6.10 20.84 -19.89
CA GLY A 92 -5.24 21.91 -20.41
C GLY A 92 -5.08 23.14 -19.50
N SER A 93 -5.72 23.17 -18.32
CA SER A 93 -5.53 24.21 -17.31
C SER A 93 -4.52 23.81 -16.22
N PRO A 94 -3.86 24.76 -15.55
CA PRO A 94 -2.89 24.46 -14.49
C PRO A 94 -3.55 23.78 -13.27
N PRO A 95 -2.86 22.84 -12.61
CA PRO A 95 -3.39 22.17 -11.43
C PRO A 95 -3.53 23.14 -10.25
N ILE A 96 -4.62 23.01 -9.49
CA ILE A 96 -4.89 23.78 -8.26
C ILE A 96 -4.47 22.98 -7.03
N SER A 97 -3.63 23.55 -6.17
CA SER A 97 -2.68 22.79 -5.34
C SER A 97 -3.18 22.27 -3.97
N TRP A 98 -4.47 22.35 -3.64
CA TRP A 98 -4.95 21.88 -2.32
C TRP A 98 -5.86 20.65 -2.46
N ALA A 99 -5.55 19.60 -1.71
CA ALA A 99 -6.38 18.42 -1.56
C ALA A 99 -7.06 18.42 -0.19
N VAL A 100 -8.33 18.03 -0.15
CA VAL A 100 -9.14 17.86 1.06
C VAL A 100 -9.24 16.38 1.39
N LEU A 101 -9.08 16.06 2.67
CA LEU A 101 -9.37 14.72 3.17
C LEU A 101 -10.87 14.45 3.08
N VAL A 102 -11.27 13.45 2.30
CA VAL A 102 -12.65 12.98 2.22
C VAL A 102 -12.93 12.01 3.36
N GLY A 103 -12.02 11.06 3.58
CA GLY A 103 -12.17 10.09 4.65
C GLY A 103 -10.99 9.12 4.72
N LYS A 104 -10.95 8.38 5.82
CA LYS A 104 -9.95 7.35 6.10
C LYS A 104 -10.63 6.17 6.81
N ILE A 105 -10.38 4.95 6.34
CA ILE A 105 -10.96 3.72 6.90
C ILE A 105 -9.83 2.73 7.19
N ARG A 106 -9.85 2.15 8.40
CA ARG A 106 -8.97 1.04 8.79
C ARG A 106 -9.57 -0.28 8.36
N TYR A 107 -8.80 -1.11 7.67
CA TYR A 107 -9.17 -2.50 7.40
C TYR A 107 -8.37 -3.48 8.27
N PRO A 108 -8.98 -4.60 8.68
CA PRO A 108 -8.23 -5.70 9.26
C PRO A 108 -7.30 -6.33 8.21
N ALA A 109 -6.41 -7.20 8.68
CA ALA A 109 -5.54 -8.00 7.82
C ALA A 109 -6.36 -8.79 6.78
N PHE A 110 -5.89 -8.77 5.53
CA PHE A 110 -6.37 -9.68 4.51
C PHE A 110 -5.69 -11.03 4.67
N THR A 111 -6.49 -12.10 4.69
CA THR A 111 -5.97 -13.46 4.72
C THR A 111 -5.22 -13.79 3.43
N ALA A 112 -4.32 -14.78 3.49
CA ALA A 112 -3.63 -15.29 2.32
C ALA A 112 -4.61 -15.70 1.21
N GLY A 113 -4.29 -15.32 -0.03
CA GLY A 113 -5.19 -15.39 -1.20
C GLY A 113 -5.71 -14.01 -1.62
N THR A 114 -6.61 -13.98 -2.61
CA THR A 114 -7.17 -12.72 -3.12
C THR A 114 -8.26 -12.21 -2.19
N SER A 115 -7.94 -11.15 -1.44
CA SER A 115 -8.91 -10.42 -0.61
C SER A 115 -9.27 -9.09 -1.27
N PHE A 116 -10.55 -8.73 -1.24
CA PHE A 116 -11.13 -7.57 -1.93
C PHE A 116 -12.20 -6.91 -1.05
N VAL A 117 -12.20 -5.58 -1.00
CA VAL A 117 -13.21 -4.80 -0.26
C VAL A 117 -13.54 -3.51 -1.02
N CYS A 118 -14.79 -3.05 -0.91
CA CYS A 118 -15.19 -1.75 -1.43
C CYS A 118 -16.03 -0.98 -0.43
N ASN A 119 -15.81 0.34 -0.37
CA ASN A 119 -16.56 1.24 0.49
C ASN A 119 -16.89 2.55 -0.23
N ASP A 120 -17.99 3.16 0.21
CA ASP A 120 -18.39 4.50 -0.22
C ASP A 120 -17.80 5.58 0.66
N PHE A 121 -17.26 6.60 0.01
CA PHE A 121 -16.78 7.83 0.62
C PHE A 121 -17.66 8.98 0.13
N MET A 122 -18.40 9.59 1.05
CA MET A 122 -19.19 10.78 0.75
C MET A 122 -18.26 11.96 0.48
N LEU A 123 -18.33 12.52 -0.71
CA LEU A 123 -17.55 13.70 -1.08
C LEU A 123 -18.18 14.91 -0.38
N PRO A 124 -17.37 15.86 0.12
CA PRO A 124 -17.88 17.07 0.76
C PRO A 124 -18.93 17.80 -0.10
N ASP A 125 -20.10 18.09 0.48
CA ASP A 125 -21.24 18.72 -0.20
C ASP A 125 -20.94 20.17 -0.59
N GLY A 126 -21.50 20.60 -1.74
CA GLY A 126 -21.75 22.03 -2.00
C GLY A 126 -21.25 22.62 -3.32
N LYS A 127 -21.23 21.81 -4.38
CA LYS A 127 -20.68 22.02 -5.74
C LYS A 127 -19.36 21.28 -5.87
N MET A 128 -19.40 20.13 -6.54
CA MET A 128 -18.22 19.71 -7.28
C MET A 128 -17.78 20.96 -8.07
N PRO A 129 -16.56 21.50 -7.87
CA PRO A 129 -16.01 22.41 -8.86
C PRO A 129 -16.18 21.74 -10.22
N ASN A 130 -16.28 22.54 -11.29
CA ASN A 130 -16.68 22.06 -12.61
C ASN A 130 -16.00 20.73 -12.99
N CYS A 131 -14.78 20.45 -12.51
CA CYS A 131 -14.20 19.11 -12.38
C CYS A 131 -13.52 18.87 -11.01
N VAL A 132 -13.44 17.61 -10.56
CA VAL A 132 -12.66 17.16 -9.38
C VAL A 132 -11.71 16.02 -9.73
N LYS A 133 -10.59 15.94 -9.01
CA LYS A 133 -9.72 14.76 -8.94
C LYS A 133 -9.95 14.07 -7.60
N VAL A 134 -10.27 12.79 -7.62
CA VAL A 134 -10.32 11.95 -6.42
C VAL A 134 -9.13 11.01 -6.45
N VAL A 135 -8.37 10.97 -5.36
CA VAL A 135 -7.25 10.06 -5.17
C VAL A 135 -7.57 9.14 -4.00
N ALA A 136 -7.46 7.84 -4.21
CA ALA A 136 -7.50 6.87 -3.13
C ALA A 136 -6.14 6.17 -3.02
N SER A 137 -5.72 5.95 -1.78
CA SER A 137 -4.44 5.31 -1.44
C SER A 137 -4.69 4.22 -0.41
N ALA A 138 -4.30 2.99 -0.75
CA ALA A 138 -4.20 1.88 0.19
C ALA A 138 -2.88 1.98 0.97
N ASP A 139 -2.88 1.43 2.19
CA ASP A 139 -1.79 1.47 3.15
C ASP A 139 -1.08 2.83 3.25
N VAL A 140 -1.86 3.90 3.43
CA VAL A 140 -1.29 5.27 3.48
C VAL A 140 -0.28 5.46 4.61
N GLY A 141 -0.35 4.61 5.65
CA GLY A 141 0.58 4.58 6.77
C GLY A 141 1.88 3.82 6.49
N ARG A 142 1.96 3.07 5.39
CA ARG A 142 3.08 2.19 5.02
C ARG A 142 3.36 1.15 6.11
N GLU A 143 2.30 0.57 6.64
CA GLU A 143 2.34 -0.39 7.75
C GLU A 143 2.55 -1.83 7.26
N VAL A 144 2.23 -2.09 5.99
CA VAL A 144 2.40 -3.39 5.34
C VAL A 144 3.58 -3.29 4.40
N ALA A 145 4.56 -4.20 4.53
CA ALA A 145 5.64 -4.30 3.56
C ALA A 145 5.13 -5.08 2.34
N GLU A 146 5.16 -4.45 1.16
CA GLU A 146 4.55 -4.99 -0.05
C GLU A 146 5.57 -5.33 -1.13
N SER A 147 5.17 -6.15 -2.10
CA SER A 147 6.02 -6.41 -3.27
C SER A 147 6.16 -5.20 -4.20
N ASN A 148 5.20 -4.26 -4.15
CA ASN A 148 5.23 -3.05 -4.95
C ASN A 148 4.51 -1.88 -4.27
N GLU A 149 5.27 -1.04 -3.58
CA GLU A 149 4.78 0.17 -2.90
C GLU A 149 4.22 1.27 -3.84
N THR A 150 4.41 1.14 -5.15
CA THR A 150 4.10 2.21 -6.12
C THR A 150 2.70 2.10 -6.72
N ASN A 151 1.99 1.00 -6.49
CA ASN A 151 0.67 0.74 -7.07
C ASN A 151 -0.49 0.92 -6.08
N ASN A 152 -0.20 1.29 -4.83
CA ASN A 152 -1.20 1.47 -3.78
C ASN A 152 -2.16 2.64 -4.03
N SER A 153 -1.84 3.54 -4.97
CA SER A 153 -2.63 4.75 -5.25
C SER A 153 -3.23 4.74 -6.64
N ARG A 154 -4.47 5.21 -6.73
CA ARG A 154 -5.18 5.43 -7.99
C ARG A 154 -5.92 6.76 -7.92
N ASP A 155 -6.08 7.41 -9.06
CA ASP A 155 -6.90 8.61 -9.18
C ASP A 155 -7.95 8.50 -10.29
N VAL A 156 -8.97 9.33 -10.17
CA VAL A 156 -10.00 9.51 -11.19
C VAL A 156 -10.38 10.99 -11.28
N LEU A 157 -10.58 11.46 -12.51
CA LEU A 157 -11.10 12.78 -12.80
C LEU A 157 -12.60 12.68 -13.06
N SER A 158 -13.40 13.57 -12.46
CA SER A 158 -14.79 13.74 -12.88
C SER A 158 -14.84 14.39 -14.26
N THR A 159 -15.91 14.14 -15.00
CA THR A 159 -16.21 14.91 -16.21
C THR A 159 -16.43 16.36 -15.85
N CYS A 160 -15.83 17.29 -16.61
CA CYS A 160 -16.03 18.70 -16.38
C CYS A 160 -17.41 19.16 -16.88
N LEU A 161 -18.13 19.99 -16.12
CA LEU A 161 -19.27 20.73 -16.66
C LEU A 161 -18.75 21.68 -17.77
N GLY A 162 -19.04 21.34 -19.03
CA GLY A 162 -18.60 22.08 -20.22
C GLY A 162 -17.63 21.32 -21.14
N ASP A 163 -17.10 20.17 -20.72
CA ASP A 163 -16.37 19.29 -21.64
C ASP A 163 -17.36 18.68 -22.64
N PRO A 164 -17.03 18.62 -23.95
CA PRO A 164 -17.84 17.85 -24.89
C PRO A 164 -17.92 16.40 -24.38
N PRO A 165 -19.07 15.72 -24.53
CA PRO A 165 -19.20 14.32 -24.16
C PRO A 165 -18.02 13.56 -24.75
N LYS A 166 -17.25 12.85 -23.91
CA LYS A 166 -16.20 11.96 -24.39
C LYS A 166 -16.84 11.09 -25.48
N PRO A 167 -16.34 11.13 -26.73
CA PRO A 167 -16.91 10.32 -27.79
C PRO A 167 -16.97 8.87 -27.30
N PRO A 168 -18.07 8.13 -27.55
CA PRO A 168 -18.11 6.72 -27.23
C PRO A 168 -16.86 6.08 -27.84
N ALA A 169 -16.23 5.18 -27.08
CA ALA A 169 -15.12 4.38 -27.61
C ALA A 169 -15.53 3.87 -28.98
N SER A 170 -14.74 4.21 -30.00
CA SER A 170 -15.09 4.05 -31.41
C SER A 170 -15.78 2.71 -31.62
N LEU A 171 -17.06 2.74 -32.02
CA LEU A 171 -17.74 1.52 -32.43
C LEU A 171 -16.84 0.85 -33.48
N PRO A 172 -16.69 -0.49 -33.47
CA PRO A 172 -15.99 -1.18 -34.54
C PRO A 172 -16.59 -0.69 -35.85
N ARG A 173 -15.74 -0.29 -36.81
CA ARG A 173 -16.23 0.18 -38.10
C ARG A 173 -17.09 -0.95 -38.69
N LEU A 174 -18.20 -0.60 -39.34
CA LEU A 174 -19.13 -1.55 -39.96
C LEU A 174 -18.47 -2.52 -40.96
N ILE A 175 -17.23 -2.23 -41.39
CA ILE A 175 -16.38 -3.07 -42.24
C ILE A 175 -15.69 -4.23 -41.50
N ASP A 176 -15.64 -4.23 -40.16
CA ASP A 176 -14.98 -5.28 -39.36
C ASP A 176 -15.97 -6.35 -38.83
N LEU A 177 -17.26 -6.26 -39.19
CA LEU A 177 -18.23 -7.30 -38.88
C LEU A 177 -17.96 -8.52 -39.78
N PRO A 178 -17.83 -9.73 -39.22
CA PRO A 178 -17.81 -10.95 -40.02
C PRO A 178 -19.11 -11.02 -40.82
N LYS A 179 -19.00 -11.21 -42.16
CA LYS A 179 -20.15 -11.43 -43.02
C LYS A 179 -20.95 -12.60 -42.45
N LEU A 180 -22.22 -12.35 -42.11
CA LEU A 180 -23.14 -13.40 -41.72
C LEU A 180 -23.20 -14.46 -42.84
N PRO A 181 -23.16 -15.75 -42.51
CA PRO A 181 -23.35 -16.78 -43.52
C PRO A 181 -24.74 -16.63 -44.16
N PRO A 182 -24.88 -16.96 -45.46
CA PRO A 182 -26.17 -16.91 -46.13
C PRO A 182 -27.16 -17.83 -45.41
N LYS A 183 -28.36 -17.30 -45.18
CA LYS A 183 -29.45 -18.05 -44.55
C LYS A 183 -29.83 -19.25 -45.45
N PRO A 184 -30.06 -20.44 -44.87
CA PRO A 184 -30.51 -21.62 -45.62
C PRO A 184 -31.89 -21.42 -46.26
#